data_AF-A0A7V9UKZ8-F1
#
_entry.id   AF-A0A7V9UKZ8-F1
#
_cell.length_a   1.000
_cell.length_b   1.000
_cell.length_c   1.000
_cell.angle_alpha   90.00
_cell.angle_beta   90.00
_cell.angle_gamma   90.00
#
_symmetry.space_group_name_H-M   'P 1'
#
loop_
_entity.id
_entity.type
_entity.pdbx_description
1 polymer ?
#
loop_
_entity_poly.entity_id
_entity_poly.type
_entity_poly.pdbx_seq_one_letter_code
_entity_poly.pdbx_strand_id
1 'polypeptide(L)'
;MFESFRKNPRGINQESLDFSVCVQFLFMHVACLLVIWTGISATAVIVCLALYVVRMFAITAGFHRLFAHRTYRTGRVFQFLMAFVGTASYQKGPLWWAAHHRSHHLHADTEPDLHSPLAHSLWQSHIGWFLSRESQATDTVLVSNLVKHRDLRFLDRYYSVPPILLAAGTFFLGVMLQSYAPGLGTSGWQMLVWGFFISTVLLYHGTFTVNSLAHIFGKRRFATEDNSRNNWFVALITLGEGWHN
;
A
#
# COMPACT_ATOMS: atom_id res chain seq x y z
N MET A 1 -11.89 -5.64 27.42
CA MET A 1 -11.24 -5.32 26.12
C MET A 1 -10.96 -6.56 25.27
N PHE A 2 -10.76 -7.76 25.85
CA PHE A 2 -10.60 -9.01 25.08
C PHE A 2 -11.92 -9.75 24.76
N GLU A 3 -13.05 -9.38 25.38
CA GLU A 3 -14.34 -10.05 25.15
C GLU A 3 -15.04 -9.65 23.84
N SER A 4 -14.69 -8.52 23.22
CA SER A 4 -15.32 -8.13 21.93
C SER A 4 -14.78 -8.90 20.72
N PHE A 5 -13.66 -9.61 20.85
CA PHE A 5 -13.11 -10.46 19.77
C PHE A 5 -13.92 -11.74 19.54
N ARG A 6 -15.00 -11.98 20.30
CA ARG A 6 -15.71 -13.26 20.32
C ARG A 6 -17.02 -13.31 19.53
N LYS A 7 -17.46 -12.22 18.90
CA LYS A 7 -18.70 -12.21 18.12
C LYS A 7 -18.40 -12.17 16.63
N ASN A 8 -18.47 -13.38 16.05
CA ASN A 8 -18.61 -13.71 14.64
C ASN A 8 -17.32 -13.80 13.82
N PRO A 9 -16.59 -14.93 13.85
CA PRO A 9 -15.65 -15.23 12.79
C PRO A 9 -16.47 -15.65 11.58
N ARG A 10 -17.00 -14.69 10.80
CA ARG A 10 -17.16 -14.98 9.38
C ARG A 10 -15.73 -15.09 8.85
N GLY A 11 -15.16 -16.28 8.99
CA GLY A 11 -13.92 -16.64 8.31
C GLY A 11 -14.10 -16.32 6.83
N ILE A 12 -13.01 -15.93 6.18
CA ILE A 12 -12.99 -15.62 4.74
C ILE A 12 -13.77 -16.71 4.01
N ASN A 13 -14.94 -16.37 3.46
CA ASN A 13 -15.65 -17.30 2.61
C ASN A 13 -14.77 -17.51 1.37
N GLN A 14 -14.35 -18.72 1.03
CA GLN A 14 -13.43 -18.94 -0.09
C GLN A 14 -13.99 -18.40 -1.42
N GLU A 15 -15.31 -18.31 -1.55
CA GLU A 15 -15.99 -17.69 -2.69
C GLU A 15 -15.73 -16.17 -2.81
N SER A 16 -15.31 -15.51 -1.72
CA SER A 16 -15.03 -14.07 -1.67
C SER A 16 -13.61 -13.71 -2.10
N LEU A 17 -12.70 -14.67 -2.36
CA LEU A 17 -11.31 -14.38 -2.75
C LEU A 17 -11.16 -14.18 -4.26
N ASP A 18 -10.37 -13.18 -4.64
CA ASP A 18 -9.91 -13.01 -6.01
C ASP A 18 -8.61 -13.80 -6.22
N PHE A 19 -8.72 -14.92 -6.96
CA PHE A 19 -7.60 -15.82 -7.18
C PHE A 19 -6.41 -15.15 -7.89
N SER A 20 -6.66 -14.23 -8.83
CA SER A 20 -5.58 -13.57 -9.56
C SER A 20 -4.77 -12.67 -8.63
N VAL A 21 -5.46 -11.92 -7.77
CA VAL A 21 -4.82 -11.06 -6.76
C VAL A 21 -4.07 -11.88 -5.73
N CYS A 22 -4.66 -13.00 -5.28
CA CYS A 22 -4.00 -13.92 -4.35
C CYS A 22 -2.67 -14.44 -4.91
N VAL A 23 -2.67 -14.90 -6.16
CA VAL A 23 -1.46 -15.41 -6.83
C VAL A 23 -0.41 -14.32 -6.99
N GLN A 24 -0.81 -13.11 -7.42
CA GLN A 24 0.12 -11.98 -7.55
C GLN A 24 0.71 -11.56 -6.20
N PHE A 25 -0.12 -11.45 -5.16
CA PHE A 25 0.30 -11.11 -3.82
C PHE A 25 1.25 -12.17 -3.25
N LEU A 26 0.90 -13.46 -3.37
CA LEU A 26 1.76 -14.56 -2.95
C LEU A 26 3.10 -14.56 -3.70
N PHE A 27 3.08 -14.33 -5.02
CA PHE A 27 4.29 -14.23 -5.82
C PHE A 27 5.23 -13.13 -5.30
N MET A 28 4.72 -11.95 -4.96
CA MET A 28 5.54 -10.86 -4.40
C MET A 28 6.26 -11.27 -3.11
N HIS A 29 5.59 -12.05 -2.25
CA HIS A 29 6.17 -12.53 -0.99
C HIS A 29 7.18 -13.64 -1.22
N VAL A 30 6.85 -14.63 -2.05
CA VAL A 30 7.75 -15.74 -2.38
C VAL A 30 9.00 -15.24 -3.10
N ALA A 31 8.87 -14.23 -3.98
CA ALA A 31 10.00 -13.63 -4.67
C ALA A 31 11.01 -12.95 -3.71
N CYS A 32 10.60 -12.57 -2.49
CA CYS A 32 11.54 -12.09 -1.47
C CYS A 32 12.54 -13.17 -1.04
N LEU A 33 12.17 -14.47 -1.12
CA LEU A 33 13.06 -15.59 -0.79
C LEU A 33 14.23 -15.73 -1.77
N LEU A 34 14.16 -15.08 -2.94
CA LEU A 34 15.28 -15.01 -3.89
C LEU A 34 16.53 -14.37 -3.26
N VAL A 35 16.38 -13.66 -2.13
CA VAL A 35 17.50 -13.14 -1.33
C VAL A 35 18.50 -14.21 -0.89
N ILE A 36 18.07 -15.48 -0.76
CA ILE A 36 18.96 -16.61 -0.42
C ILE A 36 20.02 -16.81 -1.52
N TRP A 37 19.68 -16.54 -2.77
CA TRP A 37 20.58 -16.70 -3.92
C TRP A 37 21.22 -15.38 -4.34
N THR A 38 20.51 -14.26 -4.22
CA THR A 38 21.06 -12.95 -4.61
C THR A 38 21.96 -12.35 -3.54
N GLY A 39 21.79 -12.74 -2.26
CA GLY A 39 22.55 -12.21 -1.14
C GLY A 39 22.19 -10.76 -0.79
N ILE A 40 23.08 -10.10 -0.06
CA ILE A 40 22.86 -8.76 0.51
C ILE A 40 24.02 -7.85 0.11
N SER A 41 23.70 -6.62 -0.31
CA SER A 41 24.68 -5.55 -0.48
C SER A 41 24.16 -4.28 0.19
N ALA A 42 25.07 -3.45 0.72
CA ALA A 42 24.69 -2.18 1.35
C ALA A 42 23.91 -1.29 0.37
N THR A 43 24.32 -1.24 -0.90
CA THR A 43 23.64 -0.49 -1.96
C THR A 43 22.20 -0.97 -2.17
N ALA A 44 21.98 -2.29 -2.26
CA ALA A 44 20.65 -2.85 -2.46
C ALA A 44 19.72 -2.53 -1.27
N VAL A 45 20.22 -2.63 -0.04
CA VAL A 45 19.47 -2.27 1.18
C VAL A 45 19.14 -0.78 1.22
N ILE A 46 20.10 0.10 0.92
CA ILE A 46 19.87 1.56 0.86
C ILE A 46 18.79 1.89 -0.18
N VAL A 47 18.85 1.27 -1.36
CA VAL A 47 17.86 1.48 -2.42
C VAL A 47 16.48 0.94 -2.01
N CYS A 48 16.42 -0.21 -1.34
CA CYS A 48 15.19 -0.74 -0.76
C CYS A 48 14.53 0.26 0.20
N LEU A 49 15.29 0.81 1.15
CA LEU A 49 14.80 1.79 2.12
C LEU A 49 14.41 3.11 1.45
N ALA A 50 15.19 3.59 0.49
CA ALA A 50 14.86 4.80 -0.26
C ALA A 50 13.56 4.64 -1.07
N LEU A 51 13.38 3.51 -1.76
CA LEU A 51 12.16 3.21 -2.51
C LEU A 51 10.96 2.97 -1.60
N TYR A 52 11.16 2.45 -0.39
CA TYR A 52 10.11 2.41 0.63
C TYR A 52 9.67 3.83 1.01
N VAL A 53 10.61 4.72 1.38
CA VAL A 53 10.30 6.09 1.81
C VAL A 53 9.63 6.90 0.70
N VAL A 54 10.17 6.88 -0.52
CA VAL A 54 9.63 7.64 -1.66
C VAL A 54 8.20 7.20 -2.00
N ARG A 55 7.94 5.89 -2.01
CA ARG A 55 6.60 5.39 -2.32
C ARG A 55 5.64 5.53 -1.16
N MET A 56 6.09 5.35 0.09
CA MET A 56 5.27 5.64 1.26
C MET A 56 4.86 7.12 1.25
N PHE A 57 5.77 8.04 0.96
CA PHE A 57 5.43 9.45 0.77
C PHE A 57 4.39 9.66 -0.35
N ALA A 58 4.50 8.93 -1.46
CA ALA A 58 3.51 9.01 -2.54
C ALA A 58 2.12 8.48 -2.13
N ILE A 59 2.08 7.43 -1.30
CA ILE A 59 0.83 6.94 -0.68
C ILE A 59 0.26 8.00 0.27
N THR A 60 1.07 8.52 1.20
CA THR A 60 0.58 9.44 2.25
C THR A 60 0.24 10.82 1.73
N ALA A 61 1.17 11.49 1.05
CA ALA A 61 0.93 12.82 0.52
C ALA A 61 0.01 12.76 -0.73
N GLY A 62 0.22 11.78 -1.61
CA GLY A 62 -0.51 11.66 -2.88
C GLY A 62 -1.87 10.99 -2.74
N PHE A 63 -1.87 9.66 -2.58
CA PHE A 63 -3.12 8.90 -2.57
C PHE A 63 -4.05 9.31 -1.42
N HIS A 64 -3.51 9.42 -0.22
CA HIS A 64 -4.28 9.75 0.97
C HIS A 64 -4.66 11.24 1.04
N ARG A 65 -3.69 12.13 1.25
CA ARG A 65 -3.97 13.54 1.55
C ARG A 65 -4.45 14.32 0.32
N LEU A 66 -3.83 14.15 -0.84
CA LEU A 66 -4.16 14.89 -2.06
C LEU A 66 -5.39 14.31 -2.78
N PHE A 67 -5.46 12.99 -3.01
CA PHE A 67 -6.54 12.40 -3.80
C PHE A 67 -7.75 11.98 -2.98
N ALA A 68 -7.58 11.33 -1.83
CA ALA A 68 -8.71 10.90 -1.00
C ALA A 68 -9.30 12.10 -0.23
N HIS A 69 -8.52 12.82 0.55
CA HIS A 69 -9.00 13.92 1.41
C HIS A 69 -8.99 15.30 0.79
N ARG A 70 -8.19 15.53 -0.27
CA ARG A 70 -8.05 16.84 -0.92
C ARG A 70 -7.64 17.96 0.06
N THR A 71 -6.76 17.64 1.01
CA THR A 71 -6.31 18.60 2.04
C THR A 71 -5.43 19.71 1.48
N TYR A 72 -4.93 19.55 0.25
CA TYR A 72 -4.19 20.56 -0.48
C TYR A 72 -4.40 20.43 -1.99
N ARG A 73 -3.88 21.39 -2.76
CA ARG A 73 -3.96 21.42 -4.24
C ARG A 73 -2.58 21.63 -4.84
N THR A 74 -2.34 21.03 -6.00
CA THR A 74 -1.09 21.16 -6.77
C THR A 74 -1.37 21.22 -8.27
N GLY A 75 -0.35 21.56 -9.07
CA GLY A 75 -0.42 21.49 -10.53
C GLY A 75 -0.56 20.05 -11.06
N ARG A 76 -1.11 19.90 -12.27
CA ARG A 76 -1.41 18.59 -12.87
C ARG A 76 -0.20 17.66 -13.02
N VAL A 77 0.96 18.21 -13.36
CA VAL A 77 2.20 17.43 -13.48
C VAL A 77 2.56 16.79 -12.14
N PHE A 78 2.53 17.56 -11.04
CA PHE A 78 2.81 17.02 -9.72
C PHE A 78 1.79 15.96 -9.31
N GLN A 79 0.49 16.17 -9.60
CA GLN A 79 -0.54 15.16 -9.36
C GLN A 79 -0.23 13.86 -10.12
N PHE A 80 0.12 13.95 -11.40
CA PHE A 80 0.48 12.78 -12.18
C PHE A 80 1.71 12.05 -11.63
N LEU A 81 2.76 12.78 -11.23
CA LEU A 81 3.97 12.20 -10.64
C LEU A 81 3.65 11.46 -9.33
N MET A 82 2.89 12.09 -8.43
CA MET A 82 2.43 11.44 -7.20
C MET A 82 1.57 10.22 -7.48
N ALA A 83 0.70 10.30 -8.49
CA ALA A 83 -0.14 9.18 -8.89
C ALA A 83 0.70 8.01 -9.44
N PHE A 84 1.68 8.30 -10.30
CA PHE A 84 2.55 7.30 -10.91
C PHE A 84 3.42 6.60 -9.85
N VAL A 85 4.10 7.37 -8.98
CA VAL A 85 4.93 6.81 -7.90
C VAL A 85 4.07 6.06 -6.89
N GLY A 86 2.89 6.58 -6.53
CA GLY A 86 1.94 5.89 -5.66
C GLY A 86 1.48 4.56 -6.26
N THR A 87 1.19 4.51 -7.56
CA THR A 87 0.82 3.29 -8.28
C THR A 87 1.98 2.28 -8.35
N ALA A 88 3.24 2.74 -8.38
CA ALA A 88 4.43 1.88 -8.30
C ALA A 88 4.60 1.19 -6.92
N SER A 89 3.76 1.51 -5.94
CA SER A 89 3.58 0.76 -4.69
C SER A 89 2.83 -0.56 -4.89
N TYR A 90 2.26 -0.78 -6.08
CA TYR A 90 1.49 -1.94 -6.48
C TYR A 90 0.24 -2.20 -5.62
N GLN A 91 -0.32 -1.13 -5.03
CA GLN A 91 -1.59 -1.12 -4.29
C GLN A 91 -2.75 -0.63 -5.19
N LYS A 92 -2.76 -1.10 -6.45
CA LYS A 92 -3.66 -0.65 -7.53
C LYS A 92 -3.54 0.85 -7.83
N GLY A 93 -4.53 1.38 -8.55
CA GLY A 93 -4.53 2.73 -9.08
C GLY A 93 -5.09 3.80 -8.14
N PRO A 94 -4.92 5.09 -8.50
CA PRO A 94 -5.29 6.22 -7.66
C PRO A 94 -6.80 6.36 -7.44
N LEU A 95 -7.65 5.94 -8.39
CA LEU A 95 -9.11 6.02 -8.22
C LEU A 95 -9.58 4.91 -7.29
N TRP A 96 -9.07 3.69 -7.50
CA TRP A 96 -9.35 2.55 -6.65
C TRP A 96 -9.00 2.84 -5.19
N TRP A 97 -7.77 3.34 -4.95
CA TRP A 97 -7.28 3.60 -3.60
C TRP A 97 -8.10 4.70 -2.92
N ALA A 98 -8.34 5.82 -3.60
CA ALA A 98 -9.11 6.93 -3.04
C ALA A 98 -10.59 6.56 -2.78
N ALA A 99 -11.19 5.69 -3.61
CA ALA A 99 -12.56 5.22 -3.40
C ALA A 99 -12.67 4.35 -2.15
N HIS A 100 -11.77 3.38 -1.98
CA HIS A 100 -11.74 2.51 -0.79
C HIS A 100 -11.46 3.30 0.48
N HIS A 101 -10.54 4.25 0.42
CA HIS A 101 -10.23 5.12 1.56
C HIS A 101 -11.41 6.00 1.97
N ARG A 102 -12.14 6.55 0.98
CA ARG A 102 -13.37 7.31 1.26
C ARG A 102 -14.48 6.44 1.83
N SER A 103 -14.64 5.22 1.30
CA SER A 103 -15.61 4.25 1.83
C SER A 103 -15.31 3.89 3.28
N HIS A 104 -14.03 3.67 3.61
CA HIS A 104 -13.57 3.43 4.97
C HIS A 104 -13.97 4.57 5.91
N HIS A 105 -13.67 5.83 5.57
CA HIS A 105 -14.09 6.94 6.43
C HIS A 105 -15.62 7.09 6.58
N LEU A 106 -16.40 6.72 5.57
CA LEU A 106 -17.86 6.76 5.65
C LEU A 106 -18.43 5.66 6.57
N HIS A 107 -17.72 4.55 6.72
CA HIS A 107 -18.21 3.33 7.38
C HIS A 107 -17.23 2.80 8.43
N ALA A 108 -16.34 3.64 8.95
CA ALA A 108 -15.22 3.21 9.76
C ALA A 108 -15.69 2.36 10.94
N ASP A 109 -15.01 1.23 11.16
CA ASP A 109 -15.33 0.26 12.22
C ASP A 109 -16.73 -0.39 12.15
N THR A 110 -17.42 -0.29 11.01
CA THR A 110 -18.71 -0.97 10.76
C THR A 110 -18.58 -2.06 9.68
N GLU A 111 -19.61 -2.90 9.52
CA GLU A 111 -19.60 -4.05 8.58
C GLU A 111 -19.29 -3.67 7.11
N PRO A 112 -19.81 -2.56 6.53
CA PRO A 112 -19.45 -2.14 5.18
C PRO A 112 -17.98 -1.74 4.97
N ASP A 113 -17.24 -1.45 6.04
CA ASP A 113 -15.80 -1.24 5.95
C ASP A 113 -15.06 -2.58 5.83
N LEU A 114 -14.68 -2.92 4.59
CA LEU A 114 -14.00 -4.18 4.26
C LEU A 114 -12.71 -4.41 5.05
N HIS A 115 -12.06 -3.34 5.52
CA HIS A 115 -10.82 -3.41 6.29
C HIS A 115 -10.96 -2.93 7.74
N SER A 116 -12.18 -2.96 8.28
CA SER A 116 -12.42 -2.79 9.71
C SER A 116 -11.92 -4.00 10.50
N PRO A 117 -10.96 -3.84 11.44
CA PRO A 117 -10.53 -4.95 12.28
C PRO A 117 -11.52 -5.23 13.42
N LEU A 118 -12.45 -4.31 13.70
CA LEU A 118 -13.47 -4.44 14.75
C LEU A 118 -14.75 -5.12 14.26
N ALA A 119 -15.14 -4.89 13.00
CA ALA A 119 -16.28 -5.56 12.39
C ALA A 119 -15.91 -6.96 11.91
N HIS A 120 -14.67 -7.15 11.44
CA HIS A 120 -14.21 -8.42 10.88
C HIS A 120 -13.15 -9.08 11.78
N SER A 121 -11.88 -8.95 11.39
CA SER A 121 -10.75 -9.49 12.15
C SER A 121 -9.46 -8.74 11.82
N LEU A 122 -8.45 -8.88 12.68
CA LEU A 122 -7.11 -8.36 12.42
C LEU A 122 -6.54 -8.84 11.08
N TRP A 123 -6.75 -10.11 10.73
CA TRP A 123 -6.27 -10.68 9.46
C TRP A 123 -7.03 -10.11 8.26
N GLN A 124 -8.36 -10.01 8.35
CA GLN A 124 -9.18 -9.43 7.30
C GLN A 124 -8.79 -7.97 7.03
N SER A 125 -8.63 -7.17 8.09
CA SER A 125 -8.22 -5.77 8.00
C SER A 125 -6.78 -5.60 7.48
N HIS A 126 -5.86 -6.49 7.86
CA HIS A 126 -4.47 -6.40 7.44
C HIS A 126 -4.29 -6.83 5.98
N ILE A 127 -4.80 -7.99 5.56
CA ILE A 127 -4.59 -8.48 4.18
C ILE A 127 -5.84 -9.08 3.53
N GLY A 128 -6.76 -9.68 4.28
CA GLY A 128 -7.87 -10.43 3.70
C GLY A 128 -8.77 -9.60 2.79
N TRP A 129 -9.01 -8.33 3.14
CA TRP A 129 -9.80 -7.40 2.35
C TRP A 129 -9.18 -7.13 0.98
N PHE A 130 -7.87 -6.93 0.90
CA PHE A 130 -7.17 -6.62 -0.34
C PHE A 130 -7.25 -7.80 -1.33
N LEU A 131 -7.29 -9.02 -0.80
CA LEU A 131 -7.39 -10.26 -1.56
C LEU A 131 -8.84 -10.61 -1.95
N SER A 132 -9.85 -9.90 -1.45
CA SER A 132 -11.25 -10.20 -1.72
C SER A 132 -11.73 -9.65 -3.06
N ARG A 133 -12.71 -10.31 -3.70
CA ARG A 133 -13.39 -9.86 -4.92
C ARG A 133 -14.13 -8.54 -4.70
N GLU A 134 -14.71 -8.37 -3.51
CA GLU A 134 -15.47 -7.17 -3.14
C GLU A 134 -14.59 -5.91 -3.18
N SER A 135 -13.32 -6.02 -2.81
CA SER A 135 -12.39 -4.89 -2.90
C SER A 135 -11.84 -4.67 -4.30
N GLN A 136 -12.23 -5.44 -5.32
CA GLN A 136 -11.66 -5.28 -6.67
C GLN A 136 -12.31 -4.15 -7.47
N ALA A 137 -13.59 -3.88 -7.24
CA ALA A 137 -14.32 -2.83 -7.94
C ALA A 137 -13.99 -1.44 -7.39
N THR A 138 -13.84 -0.45 -8.28
CA THR A 138 -13.71 0.95 -7.89
C THR A 138 -15.08 1.61 -7.85
N ASP A 139 -15.54 2.07 -6.68
CA ASP A 139 -16.74 2.90 -6.59
C ASP A 139 -16.45 4.31 -7.12
N THR A 140 -16.76 4.51 -8.40
CA THR A 140 -16.53 5.78 -9.10
C THR A 140 -17.41 6.93 -8.60
N VAL A 141 -18.50 6.66 -7.88
CA VAL A 141 -19.36 7.72 -7.31
C VAL A 141 -18.59 8.47 -6.23
N LEU A 142 -17.91 7.73 -5.35
CA LEU A 142 -17.06 8.28 -4.28
C LEU A 142 -15.90 9.11 -4.82
N VAL A 143 -15.47 8.90 -6.07
CA VAL A 143 -14.32 9.58 -6.70
C VAL A 143 -14.66 10.31 -8.00
N SER A 144 -15.93 10.72 -8.18
CA SER A 144 -16.40 11.44 -9.37
C SER A 144 -15.55 12.66 -9.74
N ASN A 145 -15.02 13.36 -8.75
CA ASN A 145 -14.11 14.50 -8.92
C ASN A 145 -12.76 14.13 -9.55
N LEU A 146 -12.29 12.89 -9.36
CA LEU A 146 -11.03 12.38 -9.90
C LEU A 146 -11.23 11.73 -11.26
N VAL A 147 -12.37 11.06 -11.46
CA VAL A 147 -12.73 10.34 -12.69
C VAL A 147 -12.68 11.26 -13.91
N LYS A 148 -12.96 12.56 -13.78
CA LYS A 148 -12.85 13.51 -14.91
C LYS A 148 -11.43 13.61 -15.51
N HIS A 149 -10.39 13.29 -14.75
CA HIS A 149 -9.00 13.40 -15.17
C HIS A 149 -8.52 12.18 -15.97
N ARG A 150 -8.20 12.38 -17.26
CA ARG A 150 -7.85 11.30 -18.21
C ARG A 150 -6.60 10.53 -17.81
N ASP A 151 -5.59 11.24 -17.33
CA ASP A 151 -4.32 10.70 -16.85
C ASP A 151 -4.48 9.82 -15.61
N LEU A 152 -5.35 10.20 -14.66
CA LEU A 152 -5.65 9.36 -13.50
C LEU A 152 -6.44 8.11 -13.89
N ARG A 153 -7.42 8.22 -14.80
CA ARG A 153 -8.11 7.04 -15.35
C ARG A 153 -7.16 6.10 -16.09
N PHE A 154 -6.20 6.66 -16.82
CA PHE A 154 -5.19 5.87 -17.52
C PHE A 154 -4.32 5.09 -16.52
N LEU A 155 -3.78 5.76 -15.50
CA LEU A 155 -3.01 5.07 -14.45
C LEU A 155 -3.82 4.03 -13.71
N ASP A 156 -5.11 4.30 -13.44
CA ASP A 156 -5.97 3.35 -12.74
C ASP A 156 -6.28 2.11 -13.58
N ARG A 157 -6.54 2.30 -14.88
CA ARG A 157 -6.76 1.19 -15.82
C ARG A 157 -5.49 0.35 -16.06
N TYR A 158 -4.34 1.00 -16.12
CA TYR A 158 -3.04 0.37 -16.38
C TYR A 158 -2.15 0.37 -15.14
N TYR A 159 -2.74 0.09 -13.97
CA TYR A 159 -2.05 0.18 -12.68
C TYR A 159 -0.86 -0.77 -12.55
N SER A 160 -0.78 -1.81 -13.37
CA SER A 160 0.37 -2.73 -13.42
C SER A 160 1.59 -2.13 -14.11
N VAL A 161 1.44 -1.08 -14.92
CA VAL A 161 2.55 -0.50 -15.68
C VAL A 161 3.60 0.16 -14.77
N PRO A 162 3.25 1.08 -13.83
CA PRO A 162 4.26 1.69 -12.95
C PRO A 162 5.10 0.69 -12.13
N PRO A 163 4.53 -0.35 -11.47
CA PRO A 163 5.35 -1.32 -10.75
C PRO A 163 6.21 -2.19 -11.67
N ILE A 164 5.74 -2.56 -12.87
CA ILE A 164 6.57 -3.27 -13.87
C ILE A 164 7.77 -2.40 -14.30
N LEU A 165 7.54 -1.12 -14.55
CA LEU A 165 8.62 -0.17 -14.89
C LEU A 165 9.60 0.00 -13.74
N LEU A 166 9.13 0.01 -12.48
CA LEU A 166 10.01 0.06 -11.31
C LEU A 166 10.84 -1.21 -11.16
N ALA A 167 10.25 -2.39 -11.37
CA ALA A 167 10.95 -3.67 -11.35
C ALA A 167 12.05 -3.72 -12.43
N ALA A 168 11.70 -3.38 -13.68
CA ALA A 168 12.68 -3.30 -14.76
C ALA A 168 13.76 -2.25 -14.47
N GLY A 169 13.38 -1.06 -14.01
CA GLY A 169 14.29 0.03 -13.68
C GLY A 169 15.28 -0.33 -12.59
N THR A 170 14.84 -1.00 -11.53
CA THR A 170 15.73 -1.46 -10.45
C THR A 170 16.69 -2.55 -10.93
N PHE A 171 16.23 -3.51 -11.74
CA PHE A 171 17.09 -4.52 -12.35
C PHE A 171 18.18 -3.89 -13.23
N PHE A 172 17.79 -3.03 -14.20
CA PHE A 172 18.75 -2.41 -15.11
C PHE A 172 19.68 -1.42 -14.40
N LEU A 173 19.21 -0.70 -13.38
CA LEU A 173 20.07 0.09 -12.52
C LEU A 173 21.12 -0.78 -11.84
N GLY A 174 20.74 -1.96 -11.34
CA GLY A 174 21.70 -2.89 -10.75
C GLY A 174 22.72 -3.44 -11.75
N VAL A 175 22.32 -3.77 -12.97
CA VAL A 175 23.24 -4.16 -14.05
C VAL A 175 24.20 -3.02 -14.38
N MET A 176 23.70 -1.79 -14.47
CA MET A 176 24.53 -0.61 -14.72
C MET A 176 25.54 -0.38 -13.59
N LEU A 177 25.11 -0.44 -12.33
CA LEU A 177 26.01 -0.27 -11.18
C LEU A 177 27.05 -1.38 -11.09
N GLN A 178 26.68 -2.61 -11.43
CA GLN A 178 27.63 -3.73 -11.50
C GLN A 178 28.74 -3.48 -12.52
N SER A 179 28.40 -2.93 -13.69
CA SER A 179 29.35 -2.68 -14.78
C SER A 179 30.21 -1.42 -14.57
N TYR A 180 29.59 -0.32 -14.13
CA TYR A 180 30.25 1.00 -14.08
C TYR A 180 30.71 1.40 -12.68
N ALA A 181 30.20 0.76 -11.63
CA ALA A 181 30.58 1.02 -10.24
C ALA A 181 30.71 -0.28 -9.43
N PRO A 182 31.55 -1.26 -9.87
CA PRO A 182 31.63 -2.59 -9.25
C PRO A 182 31.99 -2.56 -7.76
N GLY A 183 32.66 -1.49 -7.29
CA GLY A 183 32.96 -1.29 -5.86
C GLY A 183 31.73 -1.16 -4.96
N LEU A 184 30.53 -0.95 -5.51
CA LEU A 184 29.27 -0.96 -4.77
C LEU A 184 28.77 -2.38 -4.43
N GLY A 185 29.38 -3.42 -5.02
CA GLY A 185 29.10 -4.82 -4.69
C GLY A 185 27.63 -5.23 -4.90
N THR A 186 26.95 -4.64 -5.88
CA THR A 186 25.56 -4.94 -6.22
C THR A 186 25.42 -5.53 -7.63
N SER A 187 24.27 -6.12 -7.92
CA SER A 187 23.92 -6.73 -9.20
C SER A 187 22.48 -6.42 -9.59
N GLY A 188 22.12 -6.68 -10.85
CA GLY A 188 20.74 -6.53 -11.31
C GLY A 188 19.73 -7.33 -10.48
N TRP A 189 20.04 -8.59 -10.18
CA TRP A 189 19.16 -9.45 -9.38
C TRP A 189 19.05 -9.01 -7.92
N GLN A 190 20.16 -8.59 -7.29
CA GLN A 190 20.10 -8.02 -5.94
C GLN A 190 19.22 -6.77 -5.88
N MET A 191 19.37 -5.87 -6.85
CA MET A 191 18.58 -4.64 -6.93
C MET A 191 17.12 -4.89 -7.23
N LEU A 192 16.79 -5.90 -8.04
CA LEU A 192 15.40 -6.31 -8.27
C LEU A 192 14.77 -6.89 -6.98
N VAL A 193 15.47 -7.82 -6.31
CA VAL A 193 14.95 -8.46 -5.09
C VAL A 193 14.78 -7.46 -3.95
N TRP A 194 15.83 -6.71 -3.62
CA TRP A 194 15.77 -5.72 -2.54
C TRP A 194 14.98 -4.48 -2.93
N GLY A 195 15.32 -3.89 -4.08
CA GLY A 195 14.77 -2.62 -4.54
C GLY A 195 13.31 -2.69 -4.93
N PHE A 196 12.81 -3.81 -5.47
CA PHE A 196 11.41 -3.95 -5.85
C PHE A 196 10.63 -4.94 -4.97
N PHE A 197 11.02 -6.20 -4.86
CA PHE A 197 10.19 -7.20 -4.16
C PHE A 197 10.10 -6.94 -2.65
N ILE A 198 11.24 -6.91 -1.96
CA ILE A 198 11.29 -6.70 -0.50
C ILE A 198 10.71 -5.34 -0.14
N SER A 199 11.13 -4.28 -0.84
CA SER A 199 10.63 -2.93 -0.57
C SER A 199 9.10 -2.80 -0.76
N THR A 200 8.52 -3.52 -1.73
CA THR A 200 7.06 -3.51 -1.97
C THR A 200 6.30 -4.30 -0.91
N VAL A 201 6.82 -5.46 -0.49
CA VAL A 201 6.23 -6.26 0.60
C VAL A 201 6.27 -5.48 1.93
N LEU A 202 7.40 -4.84 2.23
CA LEU A 202 7.49 -3.94 3.39
C LEU A 202 6.46 -2.82 3.29
N LEU A 203 6.29 -2.23 2.11
CA LEU A 203 5.33 -1.15 1.88
C LEU A 203 3.88 -1.61 2.06
N TYR A 204 3.50 -2.79 1.57
CA TYR A 204 2.18 -3.40 1.81
C TYR A 204 1.89 -3.49 3.30
N HIS A 205 2.77 -4.15 4.05
CA HIS A 205 2.55 -4.33 5.48
C HIS A 205 2.58 -3.00 6.23
N GLY A 206 3.47 -2.08 5.86
CA GLY A 206 3.52 -0.72 6.39
C GLY A 206 2.17 -0.01 6.26
N THR A 207 1.62 0.07 5.04
CA THR A 207 0.31 0.70 4.81
C THR A 207 -0.82 -0.05 5.51
N PHE A 208 -0.82 -1.39 5.49
CA PHE A 208 -1.88 -2.19 6.07
C PHE A 208 -1.88 -2.16 7.61
N THR A 209 -0.77 -1.79 8.25
CA THR A 209 -0.77 -1.54 9.70
C THR A 209 -1.66 -0.37 10.10
N VAL A 210 -1.92 0.61 9.21
CA VAL A 210 -2.84 1.72 9.52
C VAL A 210 -4.25 1.16 9.71
N ASN A 211 -4.74 0.35 8.77
CA ASN A 211 -6.07 -0.25 8.87
C ASN A 211 -6.19 -1.17 10.09
N SER A 212 -5.19 -2.03 10.29
CA SER A 212 -5.27 -3.13 11.27
C SER A 212 -4.85 -2.73 12.69
N LEU A 213 -3.71 -2.06 12.84
CA LEU A 213 -3.16 -1.73 14.15
C LEU A 213 -3.66 -0.38 14.66
N ALA A 214 -3.86 0.62 13.79
CA ALA A 214 -4.27 1.95 14.24
C ALA A 214 -5.72 2.04 14.70
N HIS A 215 -6.56 1.03 14.48
CA HIS A 215 -7.92 0.94 15.07
C HIS A 215 -8.00 0.12 16.37
N ILE A 216 -6.93 -0.60 16.73
CA ILE A 216 -6.91 -1.48 17.91
C ILE A 216 -5.91 -1.01 18.96
N PHE A 217 -4.71 -0.60 18.53
CA PHE A 217 -3.59 -0.30 19.42
C PHE A 217 -3.20 1.17 19.35
N GLY A 218 -3.23 1.83 20.51
CA GLY A 218 -2.80 3.23 20.65
C GLY A 218 -3.71 4.05 21.56
N LYS A 219 -3.49 5.36 21.53
CA LYS A 219 -4.20 6.33 22.39
C LYS A 219 -5.25 7.09 21.59
N ARG A 220 -6.39 7.39 22.23
CA ARG A 220 -7.38 8.32 21.70
C ARG A 220 -7.25 9.65 22.43
N ARG A 221 -6.99 10.71 21.68
CA ARG A 221 -6.85 12.08 22.16
C ARG A 221 -8.05 12.94 21.79
N PHE A 222 -8.66 12.70 20.63
CA PHE A 222 -9.80 13.45 20.13
C PHE A 222 -11.07 12.59 20.18
N ALA A 223 -12.21 13.25 20.40
CA ALA A 223 -13.51 12.61 20.38
C ALA A 223 -13.95 12.39 18.93
N THR A 224 -13.76 11.17 18.42
CA THR A 224 -14.20 10.71 17.11
C THR A 224 -15.27 9.62 17.25
N GLU A 225 -16.08 9.42 16.21
CA GLU A 225 -17.11 8.37 16.20
C GLU A 225 -16.52 6.97 15.98
N ASP A 226 -15.36 6.89 15.31
CA ASP A 226 -14.62 5.65 15.08
C ASP A 226 -13.71 5.25 16.26
N ASN A 227 -13.02 4.12 16.11
CA ASN A 227 -12.02 3.60 17.03
C ASN A 227 -10.59 3.81 16.54
N SER A 228 -10.37 4.81 15.69
CA SER A 228 -9.02 5.24 15.33
C SER A 228 -8.18 5.55 16.58
N ARG A 229 -6.88 5.32 16.51
CA ARG A 229 -5.92 5.49 17.62
C ARG A 229 -4.58 6.00 17.11
N ASN A 230 -3.99 6.87 17.91
CA ASN A 230 -2.63 7.34 17.71
C ASN A 230 -1.61 6.27 18.14
N ASN A 231 -0.78 5.84 17.21
CA ASN A 231 0.26 4.84 17.38
C ASN A 231 1.60 5.33 16.80
N TRP A 232 2.56 5.60 17.69
CA TRP A 232 3.85 6.19 17.31
C TRP A 232 4.69 5.28 16.39
N PHE A 233 4.60 3.96 16.56
CA PHE A 233 5.36 3.01 15.75
C PHE A 233 4.80 2.97 14.32
N VAL A 234 3.47 2.90 14.19
CA VAL A 234 2.79 3.02 12.89
C VAL A 234 3.17 4.35 12.25
N ALA A 235 3.13 5.46 13.00
CA ALA A 235 3.48 6.78 12.47
C ALA A 235 4.93 6.86 11.97
N LEU A 236 5.87 6.21 12.65
CA LEU A 236 7.27 6.17 12.21
C LEU A 236 7.41 5.45 10.87
N ILE A 237 6.84 4.24 10.74
CA ILE A 237 7.00 3.43 9.54
C ILE A 237 6.16 3.97 8.37
N THR A 238 5.05 4.66 8.62
CA THR A 238 4.18 5.21 7.58
C THR A 238 4.40 6.70 7.30
N LEU A 239 5.45 7.31 7.84
CA LEU A 239 5.72 8.76 7.65
C LEU A 239 4.59 9.68 8.13
N GLY A 240 3.92 9.28 9.23
CA GLY A 240 2.98 10.11 9.98
C GLY A 240 1.54 9.61 10.01
N GLU A 241 1.19 8.54 9.30
CA GLU A 241 -0.22 8.08 9.20
C GLU A 241 -0.69 7.32 10.43
N GLY A 242 0.21 7.00 11.37
CA GLY A 242 -0.18 6.45 12.67
C GLY A 242 -0.78 7.49 13.63
N TRP A 243 -0.81 8.77 13.26
CA TRP A 243 -1.60 9.78 13.96
C TRP A 243 -3.07 9.74 13.50
N HIS A 244 -3.71 8.60 13.79
CA HIS A 244 -4.97 8.22 13.17
C HIS A 244 -6.21 8.78 13.89
N ASN A 245 -6.11 9.15 15.18
CA ASN A 245 -7.19 9.71 15.99
C ASN A 245 -7.03 11.20 16.22
#